data_AF-A0A9W6DEL9-F1
#
_entry.id   AF-A0A9W6DEL9-F1
#
_cell.length_a   1.000
_cell.length_b   1.000
_cell.length_c   1.000
_cell.angle_alpha   90.00
_cell.angle_beta   90.00
_cell.angle_gamma   90.00
#
_symmetry.space_group_name_H-M   'P 1'
#
loop_
_entity.id
_entity.type
_entity.pdbx_description
1 polymer ?
#
loop_
_entity_poly.entity_id
_entity_poly.type
_entity_poly.pdbx_seq_one_letter_code
_entity_poly.pdbx_strand_id
1 'polypeptide(L)' 'MKKSIVFLCISAIVILIIIKLLTTSIFDPKRLTPDDPTGKKIYYTMVDNSDVEKDESNDCYDYRLSCYSDMLPH' A
#
# COMPACT_ATOMS: atom_id res chain seq x y z
N MET A 1 -11.51 30.86 -33.41
CA MET A 1 -10.61 31.24 -32.29
C MET A 1 -11.22 31.01 -30.91
N LYS A 2 -12.38 31.60 -30.55
CA LYS A 2 -13.02 31.42 -29.22
C LYS A 2 -13.24 29.96 -28.79
N LYS A 3 -13.73 29.10 -29.69
CA LYS A 3 -13.98 27.67 -29.40
C LYS A 3 -12.69 26.87 -29.12
N SER A 4 -11.58 27.23 -29.78
CA SER A 4 -10.29 26.57 -29.59
C SER A 4 -9.63 26.96 -28.26
N ILE A 5 -9.79 28.21 -27.83
CA ILE A 5 -9.39 28.67 -26.49
C ILE A 5 -10.19 27.94 -25.41
N VAL A 6 -11.51 27.79 -25.59
CA VAL A 6 -12.36 27.06 -24.64
C VAL A 6 -11.94 25.60 -24.52
N PHE A 7 -11.65 24.91 -25.64
CA PHE A 7 -11.14 23.54 -25.61
C PHE A 7 -9.80 23.42 -24.87
N LEU A 8 -8.89 24.36 -25.07
CA LEU A 8 -7.60 24.40 -24.38
C LEU A 8 -7.77 24.61 -22.87
N CYS A 9 -8.69 25.46 -22.45
CA CYS A 9 -8.99 25.67 -21.03
C CYS A 9 -9.58 24.40 -20.38
N ILE A 10 -10.49 23.72 -21.07
CA ILE A 10 -11.11 22.49 -20.56
C ILE A 10 -10.06 21.38 -20.42
N SER A 11 -9.19 21.20 -21.42
CA SER A 11 -8.14 20.17 -21.34
C SER A 11 -7.16 20.44 -20.21
N ALA A 12 -6.77 21.71 -20.01
CA ALA A 12 -5.90 22.10 -18.89
C ALA A 12 -6.54 21.79 -17.52
N ILE A 13 -7.83 22.06 -17.36
CA ILE A 13 -8.56 21.75 -16.12
C ILE A 13 -8.59 20.24 -15.87
N VAL A 14 -8.86 19.44 -16.91
CA VAL A 14 -8.87 17.96 -16.79
C VAL A 14 -7.50 17.44 -16.37
N ILE A 15 -6.42 17.95 -16.96
CA ILE A 15 -5.05 17.57 -16.59
C ILE A 15 -4.77 17.90 -15.12
N LEU A 16 -5.16 19.07 -14.64
CA LEU A 16 -4.98 19.46 -13.24
C LEU A 16 -5.76 18.55 -12.27
N ILE A 17 -6.96 18.13 -12.64
CA ILE A 17 -7.76 17.19 -11.85
C ILE A 17 -7.05 15.83 -11.76
N ILE A 18 -6.54 15.31 -12.88
CA ILE A 18 -5.81 14.04 -12.93
C ILE A 18 -4.55 14.10 -12.07
N ILE A 19 -3.76 15.17 -12.19
CA ILE A 19 -2.54 15.37 -11.38
C ILE A 19 -2.90 15.41 -9.88
N LYS A 20 -3.96 16.12 -9.50
CA LYS A 20 -4.41 16.18 -8.11
C LYS A 20 -4.81 14.80 -7.59
N LEU A 21 -5.60 14.04 -8.34
CA LEU A 21 -6.02 12.69 -7.94
C LEU A 21 -4.84 11.73 -7.78
N LEU A 22 -3.89 11.77 -8.73
CA LEU A 22 -2.69 10.94 -8.70
C LEU A 22 -1.82 11.29 -7.50
N THR A 23 -1.60 12.58 -7.25
CA THR A 23 -0.77 13.04 -6.14
C THR A 23 -1.40 12.74 -4.78
N THR A 24 -2.72 12.94 -4.60
CA THR A 24 -3.38 12.62 -3.32
C THR A 24 -3.47 11.12 -3.04
N SER A 25 -3.52 10.27 -4.07
CA SER A 25 -3.63 8.81 -3.90
C SER A 25 -2.28 8.15 -3.58
N ILE A 26 -1.20 8.63 -4.21
CA ILE A 26 0.15 8.10 -4.04
C ILE A 26 0.84 8.77 -2.84
N PHE A 27 0.69 10.08 -2.66
CA PHE A 27 1.31 10.83 -1.58
C PHE A 27 0.39 11.04 -0.37
N ASP A 28 -0.57 10.15 -0.13
CA ASP A 28 -1.33 10.17 1.12
C ASP A 28 -0.36 9.87 2.28
N PRO A 29 -0.04 10.85 3.13
CA PRO A 29 0.91 10.65 4.21
C PRO A 29 0.46 9.52 5.15
N LYS A 30 -0.84 9.29 5.32
CA LYS A 30 -1.34 8.17 6.15
C LYS A 30 -0.96 6.80 5.61
N ARG A 31 -0.86 6.67 4.29
CA ARG A 31 -0.44 5.42 3.62
C ARG A 31 1.08 5.29 3.54
N LEU A 32 1.80 6.40 3.72
CA LEU A 32 3.25 6.49 3.62
C LEU A 32 3.97 6.56 4.99
N THR A 33 3.24 6.79 6.08
CA THR A 33 3.79 6.74 7.43
C THR A 33 3.70 5.33 8.00
N PRO A 34 4.82 4.68 8.33
CA PRO A 34 4.80 3.36 8.96
C PRO A 34 4.06 3.35 10.31
N ASP A 35 4.00 4.51 10.97
CA ASP A 35 3.38 4.71 12.29
C ASP A 35 1.84 4.75 12.28
N ASP A 36 1.19 4.81 11.11
CA ASP A 36 -0.27 4.72 11.01
C ASP A 36 -0.67 3.27 10.64
N PRO A 37 -1.10 2.44 11.62
CA PRO A 37 -1.55 1.07 11.35
C PRO A 37 -2.97 1.02 10.75
N THR A 38 -3.64 2.16 10.56
CA THR A 38 -5.04 2.20 10.10
C THR A 38 -5.19 1.47 8.77
N GLY A 39 -6.04 0.43 8.75
CA GLY A 39 -6.31 -0.40 7.57
C GLY A 39 -5.38 -1.61 7.38
N LYS A 40 -4.37 -1.79 8.25
CA LYS A 40 -3.53 -2.99 8.28
C LYS A 40 -4.07 -3.98 9.32
N LYS A 41 -3.88 -5.28 9.08
CA LYS A 41 -4.12 -6.34 10.07
C LYS A 41 -2.80 -6.64 10.78
N ILE A 42 -2.81 -6.63 12.11
CA ILE A 42 -1.63 -6.91 12.94
C ILE A 42 -1.72 -8.37 13.40
N TYR A 43 -0.62 -9.10 13.22
CA TYR A 43 -0.45 -10.47 13.67
C TYR A 43 0.83 -10.58 14.47
N TYR A 44 0.79 -11.31 15.59
CA TYR A 44 1.93 -11.64 16.42
C TYR A 44 2.26 -13.11 16.23
N THR A 45 3.55 -13.40 16.11
CA THR A 45 4.06 -14.75 16.00
C THR A 45 5.34 -14.87 16.83
N MET A 46 5.71 -16.09 17.18
CA MET A 46 6.98 -16.39 17.81
C MET A 46 7.87 -17.05 16.76
N VAL A 47 9.07 -16.51 16.57
CA VAL A 47 10.05 -17.16 15.70
C VAL A 47 10.53 -18.42 16.39
N ASP A 48 10.17 -19.55 15.81
CA ASP A 48 10.72 -20.85 16.15
C ASP A 48 11.25 -21.53 14.88
N ASN A 49 12.16 -22.48 15.05
CA ASN A 49 12.79 -23.20 13.95
C ASN A 49 12.10 -24.55 13.69
N SER A 50 10.82 -24.70 14.06
CA SER A 50 10.13 -25.99 14.00
C SER A 50 9.74 -26.41 12.57
N ASP A 51 9.39 -25.44 11.74
CA ASP A 51 9.00 -25.62 10.33
C ASP A 51 9.73 -24.58 9.46
N VAL A 52 11.01 -24.87 9.22
CA VAL A 52 11.95 -24.02 8.44
C VAL A 52 12.50 -24.77 7.26
N GLU A 53 12.34 -24.22 6.07
CA GLU A 53 12.88 -24.74 4.83
C GLU A 53 13.92 -23.76 4.28
N LYS A 54 15.08 -24.24 3.81
CA LYS A 54 16.01 -23.39 3.06
C LYS A 54 15.51 -23.32 1.62
N ASP A 55 15.28 -22.10 1.13
CA ASP A 55 14.93 -21.91 -0.28
C ASP A 55 16.15 -22.26 -1.13
N GLU A 56 16.03 -23.25 -2.02
CA GLU A 56 17.15 -23.69 -2.86
C GLU A 56 17.49 -22.69 -3.98
N SER A 57 16.59 -21.75 -4.28
CA SER A 57 16.75 -20.75 -5.32
C SER A 57 17.51 -19.50 -4.87
N ASN A 58 17.64 -19.29 -3.56
CA ASN A 58 18.36 -18.16 -2.97
C ASN A 58 19.01 -18.56 -1.63
N ASP A 59 19.54 -17.61 -0.85
CA ASP A 59 20.15 -17.90 0.46
C ASP A 59 19.21 -17.50 1.63
N CYS A 60 17.89 -17.54 1.39
CA CYS A 60 16.87 -17.24 2.39
C CYS A 60 16.30 -18.53 3.01
N TYR A 61 15.63 -18.34 4.14
CA TYR A 61 14.91 -19.39 4.86
C TYR A 61 13.41 -19.05 4.89
N ASP A 62 12.58 -20.01 4.56
CA ASP A 62 11.12 -19.93 4.64
C ASP A 62 10.67 -20.48 6.00
N TYR A 63 9.82 -19.71 6.68
CA TYR A 63 9.26 -20.04 8.00
C TYR A 63 7.75 -20.17 7.90
N ARG A 64 7.20 -21.30 8.35
CA ARG A 64 5.75 -21.46 8.51
C ARG A 64 5.38 -21.39 9.98
N LEU A 65 4.95 -20.20 10.42
CA LEU A 65 4.67 -19.91 11.83
C LEU A 65 3.17 -19.75 12.11
N SER A 66 2.74 -20.22 13.28
CA SER A 66 1.42 -19.90 13.82
C SER A 66 1.38 -18.44 14.27
N CYS A 67 0.26 -17.74 14.05
CA CYS A 67 0.11 -16.34 14.44
C CYS A 67 -1.22 -16.06 15.12
N TYR A 68 -1.25 -14.96 15.88
CA TYR A 68 -2.39 -14.50 16.65
C TYR A 68 -2.70 -13.05 16.28
N SER A 69 -3.98 -12.68 16.18
CA SER A 69 -4.39 -11.29 15.97
C SER A 69 -5.01 -10.70 17.23
N ASP A 70 -4.84 -9.40 17.45
CA ASP A 70 -5.51 -8.66 18.53
C ASP A 70 -7.04 -8.54 18.34
N MET A 71 -7.55 -8.90 17.17
CA MET A 71 -8.97 -8.90 16.88
C MET A 71 -9.63 -10.14 17.49
N LEU A 72 -10.53 -9.92 18.46
CA LEU A 72 -11.46 -10.93 18.97
C LEU A 72 -12.22 -11.56 17.78
N PRO A 73 -12.41 -12.90 17.77
CA PRO A 73 -13.24 -13.53 16.76
C PRO A 73 -14.67 -12.98 16.89
N HIS A 74 -15.18 -12.38 15.81
CA HIS A 74 -16.56 -11.94 15.69
C HIS A 74 -17.52 -13.13 15.66
#